data_AF-A0A922IRV8-F1
#
_entry.id   AF-A0A922IRV8-F1
#
_cell.length_a   1.000
_cell.length_b   1.000
_cell.length_c   1.000
_cell.angle_alpha   90.00
_cell.angle_beta   90.00
_cell.angle_gamma   90.00
#
_symmetry.space_group_name_H-M   'P 1'
#
loop_
_entity.id
_entity.type
_entity.pdbx_description
1 polymer ?
#
loop_
_entity_poly.entity_id
_entity_poly.type
_entity_poly.pdbx_seq_one_letter_code
_entity_poly.pdbx_strand_id
1 'polypeptide(L)'
;MVNGFFFSRTEEENFHHFIKNNIKPDDKCSIFCDPPFSAPLSLIVKQINSIIQYISSFQITKNNCKSLNQNDIPYLLVLPFFFEKKLQKIAPFLNLLDYKITYENHSRLDCDITDNRNHRDLTNKIGDHSNRGQRRDSIVRLFTSLLPSLVHPPKSIEKCFRFCEICQRYSHITNLHCPKCDRCTTKHGPTYVHCDKCNRCRPAKKFHCDQCKHCVSINQCVHQSKRKKLSYNTSDNL
;
A
#
# COMPACT_ATOMS: atom_id res chain seq x y z
N MET A 1 6.06 -16.27 13.94
CA MET A 1 5.29 -15.16 13.30
C MET A 1 3.77 -15.33 13.34
N VAL A 2 3.19 -16.50 13.00
CA VAL A 2 1.71 -16.66 12.97
C VAL A 2 1.13 -17.27 14.25
N ASN A 3 1.93 -18.02 15.00
CA ASN A 3 1.53 -18.74 16.21
C ASN A 3 2.29 -18.31 17.47
N GLY A 4 3.20 -17.32 17.37
CA GLY A 4 4.00 -16.87 18.50
C GLY A 4 4.99 -17.90 19.04
N PHE A 5 5.29 -18.97 18.29
CA PHE A 5 6.18 -20.04 18.75
C PHE A 5 7.66 -19.67 18.61
N PHE A 6 8.43 -19.95 19.66
CA PHE A 6 9.89 -19.93 19.68
C PHE A 6 10.41 -21.36 19.56
N PHE A 7 11.38 -21.62 18.68
CA PHE A 7 11.88 -22.98 18.43
C PHE A 7 12.81 -23.48 19.53
N SER A 8 13.36 -22.56 20.32
CA SER A 8 14.15 -22.86 21.51
C SER A 8 13.75 -21.95 22.68
N ARG A 9 13.93 -22.48 23.89
CA ARG A 9 13.75 -21.72 25.12
C ARG A 9 14.70 -20.51 25.21
N THR A 10 15.92 -20.66 24.69
CA THR A 10 16.91 -19.57 24.66
C THR A 10 16.44 -18.39 23.81
N GLU A 11 15.80 -18.63 22.66
CA GLU A 11 15.26 -17.55 21.82
C GLU A 11 14.11 -16.81 22.50
N GLU A 12 13.24 -17.53 23.19
CA GLU A 12 12.15 -16.95 23.99
C GLU A 12 12.70 -16.07 25.13
N GLU A 13 13.68 -16.59 25.88
CA GLU A 13 14.35 -15.85 26.96
C GLU A 13 15.08 -14.61 26.41
N ASN A 14 15.77 -14.72 25.27
CA ASN A 14 16.42 -13.60 24.60
C ASN A 14 15.41 -12.52 24.17
N PHE A 15 14.26 -12.90 23.62
CA PHE A 15 13.20 -11.96 23.26
C PHE A 15 12.68 -11.22 24.50
N HIS A 16 12.35 -11.94 25.57
CA HIS A 16 11.87 -11.34 26.80
C HIS A 16 12.91 -10.42 27.45
N HIS A 17 14.18 -10.84 27.48
CA HIS A 17 15.29 -10.02 27.97
C HIS A 17 15.48 -8.76 27.12
N PHE A 18 15.39 -8.88 25.80
CA PHE A 18 15.48 -7.73 24.89
C PHE A 18 14.41 -6.69 25.20
N ILE A 19 13.14 -7.11 25.29
CA ILE A 19 12.02 -6.21 25.59
C ILE A 19 12.20 -5.56 26.97
N LYS A 20 12.48 -6.36 28.01
CA LYS A 20 12.55 -5.88 29.39
C LYS A 20 13.71 -4.91 29.63
N ASN A 21 14.86 -5.16 29.03
CA ASN A 21 16.08 -4.42 29.33
C ASN A 21 16.34 -3.25 28.37
N ASN A 22 15.76 -3.27 27.17
CA ASN A 22 16.01 -2.23 26.15
C ASN A 22 14.82 -1.29 25.93
N ILE A 23 13.61 -1.60 26.41
CA ILE A 23 12.44 -0.72 26.24
C ILE A 23 12.10 -0.09 27.60
N LYS A 24 12.41 1.19 27.75
CA LYS A 24 12.05 1.99 28.92
C LYS A 24 10.67 2.65 28.73
N PRO A 25 9.99 3.09 29.81
CA PRO A 25 8.67 3.71 29.73
C PRO A 25 8.58 4.92 28.79
N ASP A 26 9.64 5.72 28.69
CA ASP A 26 9.67 6.94 27.87
C ASP A 26 10.28 6.71 26.47
N ASP A 27 10.69 5.47 26.14
CA ASP A 27 11.30 5.17 24.86
C ASP A 27 10.26 5.11 23.75
N LYS A 28 10.62 5.68 22.59
CA LYS A 28 9.82 5.59 21.38
C LYS A 28 10.02 4.23 20.73
N CYS A 29 9.03 3.36 20.84
CA CYS A 29 9.05 2.04 20.22
C CYS A 29 8.13 2.00 19.00
N SER A 30 8.49 1.22 17.98
CA SER A 30 7.60 0.85 16.88
C SER A 30 7.90 -0.56 16.40
N ILE A 31 6.88 -1.28 15.96
CA ILE A 31 7.04 -2.62 15.38
C ILE A 31 6.99 -2.51 13.86
N PHE A 32 8.05 -2.97 13.19
CA PHE A 32 8.08 -3.05 11.73
C PHE A 32 8.07 -4.51 11.30
N CYS A 33 7.15 -4.89 10.41
CA CYS A 33 6.98 -6.28 9.99
C CYS A 33 6.79 -6.38 8.48
N ASP A 34 7.63 -7.18 7.84
CA ASP A 34 7.51 -7.58 6.44
C ASP A 34 7.22 -9.08 6.34
N PRO A 35 5.96 -9.49 6.54
CA PRO A 35 5.62 -10.90 6.59
C PRO A 35 5.49 -11.49 5.17
N PRO A 36 5.76 -12.81 4.99
CA PRO A 36 5.37 -13.52 3.78
C PRO A 36 3.91 -13.26 3.38
N PHE A 37 3.65 -12.92 2.12
CA PHE A 37 2.31 -12.50 1.67
C PHE A 37 1.25 -13.61 1.75
N SER A 38 1.67 -14.87 1.80
CA SER A 38 0.80 -16.03 2.00
C SER A 38 0.37 -16.23 3.46
N ALA A 39 1.03 -15.57 4.41
CA ALA A 39 0.73 -15.73 5.81
C ALA A 39 -0.66 -15.17 6.17
N PRO A 40 -1.43 -15.85 7.05
CA PRO A 40 -2.75 -15.36 7.45
C PRO A 40 -2.66 -14.02 8.18
N LEU A 41 -3.15 -12.95 7.54
CA LEU A 41 -3.12 -11.59 8.09
C LEU A 41 -3.75 -11.46 9.48
N SER A 42 -4.83 -12.20 9.75
CA SER A 42 -5.49 -12.21 11.07
C SER A 42 -4.57 -12.71 12.16
N LEU A 43 -3.76 -13.73 11.88
CA LEU A 43 -2.80 -14.27 12.82
C LEU A 43 -1.62 -13.31 13.01
N ILE A 44 -1.12 -12.68 11.94
CA ILE A 44 -0.05 -11.67 12.04
C ILE A 44 -0.49 -10.51 12.95
N VAL A 45 -1.66 -9.92 12.69
CA VAL A 45 -2.20 -8.83 13.51
C VAL A 45 -2.39 -9.29 14.96
N LYS A 46 -2.91 -10.50 15.17
CA LYS A 46 -3.06 -11.07 16.52
C LYS A 46 -1.71 -11.16 17.24
N GLN A 47 -0.66 -11.66 16.59
CA GLN A 47 0.66 -11.78 17.21
C GLN A 47 1.30 -10.42 17.51
N ILE A 48 1.15 -9.44 16.61
CA ILE A 48 1.62 -8.07 16.87
C ILE A 48 0.91 -7.48 18.09
N ASN A 49 -0.41 -7.66 18.19
CA ASN A 49 -1.16 -7.19 19.36
C ASN A 49 -0.70 -7.88 20.66
N SER A 50 -0.40 -9.19 20.62
CA SER A 50 0.17 -9.89 21.78
C SER A 50 1.53 -9.30 22.20
N ILE A 51 2.39 -8.95 21.24
CA ILE A 51 3.68 -8.31 21.50
C ILE A 51 3.47 -6.92 22.11
N ILE A 52 2.56 -6.12 21.55
CA ILE A 52 2.21 -4.78 22.08
C ILE A 52 1.72 -4.90 23.53
N GLN A 53 0.78 -5.80 23.80
CA GLN A 53 0.27 -6.06 25.15
C GLN A 53 1.38 -6.45 26.12
N TYR A 54 2.29 -7.31 25.68
CA TYR A 54 3.45 -7.71 26.48
C TYR A 54 4.34 -6.51 26.81
N ILE A 55 4.70 -5.67 25.83
CA ILE A 55 5.52 -4.47 26.06
C ILE A 55 4.81 -3.49 26.99
N SER A 56 3.51 -3.20 26.74
CA SER A 56 2.72 -2.28 27.55
C SER A 56 2.61 -2.70 29.01
N SER A 57 2.60 -4.01 29.30
CA SER A 57 2.56 -4.52 30.69
C SER A 57 3.76 -4.07 31.54
N PHE A 58 4.93 -3.84 30.93
CA PHE A 58 6.12 -3.33 31.63
C PHE A 58 6.15 -1.80 31.74
N GLN A 59 5.39 -1.09 30.90
CA GLN A 59 5.28 0.36 30.94
C GLN A 59 4.27 0.80 32.02
N ILE A 60 3.16 0.08 32.16
CA ILE A 60 2.10 0.33 33.18
C ILE A 60 2.64 0.19 34.61
N THR A 61 3.49 -0.80 34.84
CA THR A 61 3.99 -1.12 36.19
C THR A 61 4.97 -0.09 36.77
N LYS A 62 5.40 0.91 35.99
CA LYS A 62 6.33 1.98 36.44
C LYS A 62 5.73 3.38 36.48
N ASN A 63 4.63 3.65 35.77
CA ASN A 63 3.99 4.96 35.73
C ASN A 63 2.58 4.88 36.33
N ASN A 64 2.38 5.51 37.49
CA ASN A 64 1.07 5.62 38.13
C ASN A 64 0.01 6.15 37.15
N CYS A 65 -0.96 5.28 36.83
CA CYS A 65 -2.29 5.54 36.27
C CYS A 65 -2.38 6.72 35.27
N LYS A 66 -1.93 6.50 34.04
CA LYS A 66 -2.55 7.16 32.88
C LYS A 66 -3.15 6.08 31.99
N SER A 67 -4.47 6.14 31.80
CA SER A 67 -5.24 5.33 30.86
C SER A 67 -4.51 5.26 29.51
N LEU A 68 -3.85 4.14 29.22
CA LEU A 68 -3.16 3.92 27.94
C LEU A 68 -4.22 3.71 26.86
N ASN A 69 -4.16 4.52 25.82
CA ASN A 69 -4.98 4.30 24.64
C ASN A 69 -4.51 3.01 23.95
N GLN A 70 -5.41 2.35 23.24
CA GLN A 70 -5.21 1.02 22.65
C GLN A 70 -4.08 0.92 21.59
N ASN A 71 -3.31 2.00 21.35
CA ASN A 71 -2.39 2.19 20.23
C ASN A 71 -1.03 2.83 20.61
N ASP A 72 -0.51 2.63 21.83
CA ASP A 72 0.69 3.35 22.27
C ASP A 72 1.98 2.92 21.56
N ILE A 73 2.03 1.72 21.00
CA ILE A 73 3.15 1.25 20.18
C ILE A 73 2.69 1.16 18.73
N PRO A 74 3.08 2.12 17.86
CA PRO A 74 2.73 2.06 16.47
C PRO A 74 3.40 0.87 15.78
N TYR A 75 2.73 0.32 14.78
CA TYR A 75 3.32 -0.71 13.95
C TYR A 75 3.09 -0.46 12.47
N LEU A 76 3.99 -1.00 11.66
CA LEU A 76 3.99 -0.92 10.21
C LEU A 76 4.06 -2.33 9.62
N LEU A 77 3.15 -2.61 8.68
CA LEU A 77 3.12 -3.83 7.89
C LEU A 77 3.48 -3.52 6.43
N VAL A 78 4.49 -4.22 5.92
CA VAL A 78 4.87 -4.18 4.51
C VAL A 78 4.06 -5.22 3.75
N LEU A 79 3.08 -4.78 2.96
CA LEU A 79 2.15 -5.69 2.29
C LEU A 79 1.70 -5.13 0.94
N PRO A 80 1.27 -5.99 0.00
CA PRO A 80 0.61 -5.55 -1.21
C PRO A 80 -0.67 -4.73 -0.94
N PHE A 81 -0.87 -3.62 -1.67
CA PHE A 81 -2.01 -2.72 -1.49
C PHE A 81 -3.38 -3.39 -1.67
N PHE A 82 -3.44 -4.53 -2.38
CA PHE A 82 -4.70 -5.25 -2.59
C PHE A 82 -5.21 -5.93 -1.31
N PHE A 83 -4.38 -6.07 -0.27
CA PHE A 83 -4.82 -6.54 1.05
C PHE A 83 -5.62 -5.51 1.85
N GLU A 84 -5.68 -4.25 1.40
CA GLU A 84 -6.39 -3.17 2.11
C GLU A 84 -7.81 -3.54 2.53
N LYS A 85 -8.61 -4.13 1.63
CA LYS A 85 -9.99 -4.53 1.95
C LYS A 85 -10.07 -5.63 3.01
N LYS A 86 -9.07 -6.53 3.04
CA LYS A 86 -9.01 -7.61 4.03
C LYS A 86 -8.55 -7.06 5.38
N LEU A 87 -7.54 -6.18 5.38
CA LEU A 87 -7.08 -5.51 6.59
C LEU A 87 -8.12 -4.58 7.18
N GLN A 88 -8.89 -3.84 6.38
CA GLN A 88 -10.00 -3.02 6.89
C GLN A 88 -11.03 -3.82 7.70
N LYS A 89 -11.19 -5.12 7.41
CA LYS A 89 -12.07 -6.01 8.19
C LYS A 89 -11.42 -6.56 9.46
N ILE A 90 -10.10 -6.73 9.46
CA ILE A 90 -9.34 -7.39 10.54
C ILE A 90 -8.80 -6.36 11.55
N ALA A 91 -8.32 -5.23 11.04
CA ALA A 91 -7.68 -4.13 11.75
C ALA A 91 -8.07 -2.80 11.06
N PRO A 92 -9.30 -2.29 11.29
CA PRO A 92 -9.84 -1.11 10.60
C PRO A 92 -9.06 0.18 10.87
N PHE A 93 -8.28 0.22 11.95
CA PHE A 93 -7.43 1.34 12.32
C PHE A 93 -6.14 1.44 11.48
N LEU A 94 -5.81 0.41 10.69
CA LEU A 94 -4.62 0.44 9.83
C LEU A 94 -4.87 1.28 8.59
N ASN A 95 -3.99 2.25 8.39
CA ASN A 95 -3.98 3.15 7.26
C ASN A 95 -2.98 2.69 6.20
N LEU A 96 -3.44 2.58 4.95
CA LEU A 96 -2.58 2.34 3.80
C LEU A 96 -1.89 3.65 3.39
N LEU A 97 -0.56 3.70 3.42
CA LEU A 97 0.26 4.80 2.92
C LEU A 97 0.54 4.65 1.42
N ASP A 98 0.88 5.75 0.75
CA ASP A 98 1.09 5.76 -0.71
C ASP A 98 2.54 5.47 -1.12
N TYR A 99 3.40 5.15 -0.15
CA TYR A 99 4.83 4.89 -0.36
C TYR A 99 5.06 3.54 -1.03
N LYS A 100 5.55 3.59 -2.27
CA LYS A 100 5.94 2.42 -3.05
C LYS A 100 7.21 1.83 -2.46
N ILE A 101 7.15 0.57 -2.00
CA ILE A 101 8.32 -0.15 -1.47
C ILE A 101 8.87 -1.06 -2.55
N THR A 102 10.18 -1.02 -2.75
CA THR A 102 10.93 -1.93 -3.61
C THR A 102 11.86 -2.81 -2.79
N TYR A 103 12.20 -3.97 -3.33
CA TYR A 103 13.23 -4.84 -2.79
C TYR A 103 14.39 -4.88 -3.76
N GLU A 104 15.62 -5.05 -3.28
CA GLU A 104 16.83 -5.12 -4.11
C GLU A 104 16.73 -6.23 -5.18
N ASN A 105 16.14 -7.36 -4.81
CA ASN A 105 15.90 -8.51 -5.69
C ASN A 105 14.70 -8.29 -6.66
N HIS A 106 13.93 -7.22 -6.48
CA HIS A 106 12.88 -6.79 -7.38
C HIS A 106 13.37 -5.57 -8.16
N SER A 107 14.19 -5.83 -9.18
CA SER A 107 14.72 -4.77 -10.04
C SER A 107 13.59 -3.85 -10.52
N ARG A 108 13.78 -2.54 -10.32
CA ARG A 108 13.15 -1.42 -11.07
C ARG A 108 11.83 -0.89 -10.52
N LEU A 109 11.94 0.06 -9.59
CA LEU A 109 11.10 1.26 -9.61
C LEU A 109 11.96 2.46 -9.24
N ASP A 110 12.53 3.05 -10.27
CA ASP A 110 12.84 4.45 -10.17
C ASP A 110 11.48 5.15 -10.02
N CYS A 111 11.35 6.03 -9.03
CA CYS A 111 10.36 7.09 -9.15
C CYS A 111 10.63 7.74 -10.50
N ASP A 112 9.78 7.45 -11.49
CA ASP A 112 9.81 8.08 -12.81
C ASP A 112 9.46 9.56 -12.61
N ILE A 113 10.41 10.31 -12.06
CA ILE A 113 10.63 11.70 -12.38
C ILE A 113 11.14 11.61 -13.81
N THR A 114 10.22 11.51 -14.76
CA THR A 114 10.52 11.95 -16.10
C THR A 114 10.90 13.41 -15.94
N ASP A 115 12.21 13.67 -15.88
CA ASP A 115 12.75 14.87 -16.48
C ASP A 115 12.01 15.04 -17.81
N ASN A 116 11.44 16.23 -18.01
CA ASN A 116 10.88 16.67 -19.27
C ASN A 116 12.02 16.76 -20.31
N ARG A 117 12.55 15.62 -20.73
CA ARG A 117 13.42 15.50 -21.89
C ARG A 117 12.95 14.31 -22.70
N ASN A 118 12.23 14.67 -23.74
CA ASN A 118 12.14 13.94 -25.00
C ASN A 118 11.76 12.46 -24.89
N HIS A 119 10.49 12.26 -25.22
CA HIS A 119 9.89 11.01 -25.61
C HIS A 119 10.54 10.48 -26.91
N ARG A 120 11.81 10.06 -26.87
CA ARG A 120 12.56 9.30 -27.89
C ARG A 120 13.99 9.18 -27.38
N ASP A 121 14.31 8.05 -26.76
CA ASP A 121 15.60 7.35 -26.88
C ASP A 121 15.54 6.09 -26.02
N LEU A 122 14.83 5.10 -26.57
CA LEU A 122 15.08 3.70 -26.28
C LEU A 122 16.27 3.27 -27.13
N THR A 123 17.49 3.46 -26.66
CA THR A 123 18.64 2.65 -27.10
C THR A 123 19.73 2.67 -26.01
N ASN A 124 20.29 1.49 -25.78
CA ASN A 124 21.58 1.26 -25.12
C ASN A 124 21.63 1.36 -23.57
N LYS A 125 21.06 0.33 -22.92
CA LYS A 125 21.83 -0.38 -21.88
C LYS A 125 21.90 -1.86 -22.25
N ILE A 126 23.07 -2.21 -22.79
CA ILE A 126 23.52 -3.57 -23.06
C ILE A 126 23.54 -4.33 -21.72
N GLY A 127 22.83 -5.45 -21.70
CA GLY A 127 22.57 -6.26 -20.51
C GLY A 127 21.41 -7.20 -20.81
N ASP A 128 21.76 -8.29 -21.49
CA ASP A 128 20.90 -9.36 -21.94
C ASP A 128 19.98 -9.89 -20.82
N HIS A 129 18.66 -9.70 -20.99
CA HIS A 129 17.60 -10.48 -20.38
C HIS A 129 16.31 -10.24 -21.18
N SER A 130 16.19 -10.99 -22.27
CA SER A 130 14.93 -11.25 -22.97
C SER A 130 13.78 -11.55 -21.97
N ASN A 131 12.63 -10.90 -22.17
CA ASN A 131 11.38 -11.02 -21.38
C ASN A 131 11.18 -10.19 -20.10
N ARG A 132 11.76 -9.00 -19.97
CA ARG A 132 11.31 -8.05 -18.92
C ARG A 132 10.17 -7.19 -19.44
N GLY A 133 8.93 -7.63 -19.19
CA GLY A 133 7.72 -6.84 -19.40
C GLY A 133 7.79 -5.45 -18.75
N GLN A 134 6.99 -4.52 -19.28
CA GLN A 134 6.84 -3.11 -18.87
C GLN A 134 7.09 -2.90 -17.36
N ARG A 135 7.95 -1.92 -16.99
CA ARG A 135 8.25 -1.49 -15.62
C ARG A 135 6.97 -1.48 -14.78
N ARG A 136 6.82 -2.42 -13.83
CA ARG A 136 5.58 -2.58 -13.05
C ARG A 136 5.73 -1.88 -11.73
N ASP A 137 5.04 -0.74 -11.57
CA ASP A 137 4.77 -0.09 -10.29
C ASP A 137 4.60 -1.12 -9.17
N SER A 138 5.31 -0.94 -8.05
CA SER A 138 5.33 -1.90 -6.95
C SER A 138 3.91 -2.01 -6.45
N ILE A 139 3.50 -3.24 -6.16
CA ILE A 139 2.25 -3.52 -5.48
C ILE A 139 2.37 -3.33 -3.97
N VAL A 140 3.58 -3.27 -3.43
CA VAL A 140 3.88 -3.28 -2.00
C VAL A 140 3.86 -1.85 -1.43
N ARG A 141 3.18 -1.69 -0.30
CA ARG A 141 2.99 -0.43 0.43
C ARG A 141 3.14 -0.68 1.93
N LEU A 142 3.21 0.40 2.70
CA LEU A 142 3.09 0.37 4.15
C LEU A 142 1.62 0.48 4.59
N PHE A 143 1.20 -0.42 5.47
CA PHE A 143 0.04 -0.21 6.33
C PHE A 143 0.55 0.21 7.71
N THR A 144 -0.05 1.21 8.35
CA THR A 144 0.40 1.70 9.66
C THR A 144 -0.75 1.99 10.59
N SER A 145 -0.55 1.78 11.90
CA SER A 145 -1.49 2.24 12.93
C SER A 145 -1.34 3.73 13.26
N LEU A 146 -0.31 4.40 12.73
CA LEU A 146 -0.15 5.84 12.88
C LEU A 146 -1.18 6.63 12.08
N LEU A 147 -1.41 7.88 12.51
CA LEU A 147 -2.08 8.88 11.69
C LEU A 147 -1.23 9.12 10.42
N PRO A 148 -1.81 9.01 9.21
CA PRO A 148 -1.07 9.19 7.97
C PRO A 148 -0.41 10.55 7.79
N SER A 149 -0.89 11.59 8.48
CA SER A 149 -0.31 12.93 8.49
C SER A 149 1.05 12.98 9.19
N LEU A 150 1.30 12.08 10.15
CA LEU A 150 2.54 12.04 10.94
C LEU A 150 3.66 11.26 10.24
N VAL A 151 3.34 10.50 9.19
CA VAL A 151 4.35 9.74 8.44
C VAL A 151 4.74 10.58 7.24
N HIS A 152 5.96 11.11 7.25
CA HIS A 152 6.51 11.91 6.16
C HIS A 152 7.15 11.00 5.09
N PRO A 153 7.09 11.39 3.80
CA PRO A 153 7.84 10.69 2.76
C PRO A 153 9.35 10.73 3.06
N PRO A 154 10.14 9.74 2.61
CA PRO A 154 11.58 9.82 2.67
C PRO A 154 12.09 11.05 1.91
N LYS A 155 13.04 11.79 2.51
CA LYS A 155 13.58 13.04 1.96
C LYS A 155 14.05 12.92 0.50
N SER A 156 14.63 11.78 0.13
CA SER A 156 15.14 11.52 -1.23
C SER A 156 14.06 11.52 -2.31
N ILE A 157 12.80 11.23 -1.96
CA ILE A 157 11.67 11.11 -2.88
C ILE A 157 10.50 12.04 -2.50
N GLU A 158 10.72 12.99 -1.59
CA GLU A 158 9.68 13.87 -1.06
C GLU A 158 8.96 14.67 -2.16
N LYS A 159 9.71 15.13 -3.18
CA LYS A 159 9.16 15.81 -4.38
C LYS A 159 8.15 14.99 -5.19
N CYS A 160 8.11 13.67 -5.01
CA CYS A 160 7.14 12.79 -5.66
C CYS A 160 5.79 12.75 -4.93
N PHE A 161 5.67 13.45 -3.79
CA PHE A 161 4.49 13.47 -2.95
C PHE A 161 3.97 14.89 -2.75
N ARG A 162 2.68 14.97 -2.47
CA ARG A 162 1.98 16.17 -2.03
C ARG A 162 1.26 15.84 -0.72
N PHE A 163 1.14 16.83 0.15
CA PHE A 163 0.22 16.71 1.28
C PHE A 163 -1.21 16.97 0.81
N CYS A 164 -2.15 16.14 1.22
CA CYS A 164 -3.57 16.33 0.94
C CYS A 164 -4.27 16.79 2.21
N GLU A 165 -4.61 18.08 2.30
CA GLU A 165 -5.25 18.68 3.47
C GLU A 165 -6.58 18.01 3.83
N ILE A 166 -7.38 17.63 2.84
CA ILE A 166 -8.70 17.00 3.09
C ILE A 166 -8.53 15.62 3.74
N CYS A 167 -7.63 14.80 3.20
CA CYS A 167 -7.39 13.44 3.69
C CYS A 167 -6.36 13.37 4.83
N GLN A 168 -5.75 14.50 5.21
CA GLN A 168 -4.66 14.62 6.19
C GLN A 168 -3.57 13.55 6.00
N ARG A 169 -2.98 13.50 4.80
CA ARG A 169 -1.97 12.50 4.44
C ARG A 169 -1.07 12.94 3.29
N TYR A 170 0.12 12.34 3.21
CA TYR A 170 0.93 12.38 1.99
C TYR A 170 0.39 11.40 0.93
N SER A 171 0.24 11.90 -0.28
CA SER A 171 -0.18 11.14 -1.46
C SER A 171 0.81 11.38 -2.60
N HIS A 172 1.00 10.40 -3.46
CA HIS A 172 1.82 10.59 -4.65
C HIS A 172 1.23 11.73 -5.51
N ILE A 173 2.06 12.47 -6.24
CA ILE A 173 1.60 13.60 -7.07
C ILE A 173 0.53 13.19 -8.11
N THR A 174 0.57 11.94 -8.58
CA THR A 174 -0.43 11.37 -9.51
C THR A 174 -1.65 10.76 -8.79
N ASN A 175 -1.69 10.74 -7.47
CA ASN A 175 -2.84 10.29 -6.71
C ASN A 175 -3.65 11.51 -6.27
N LEU A 176 -4.38 12.12 -7.20
CA LEU A 176 -5.23 13.27 -6.90
C LEU A 176 -6.46 12.86 -6.07
N HIS A 177 -6.86 13.76 -5.18
CA HIS A 177 -8.04 13.58 -4.34
C HIS A 177 -9.30 13.57 -5.22
N CYS A 178 -10.23 12.66 -4.94
CA CYS A 178 -11.53 12.64 -5.59
C CYS A 178 -12.58 13.26 -4.66
N PRO A 179 -13.16 14.43 -4.99
CA PRO A 179 -14.14 15.09 -4.13
C PRO A 179 -15.41 14.26 -3.89
N LYS A 180 -15.83 13.47 -4.89
CA LYS A 180 -17.03 12.61 -4.77
C LYS A 180 -16.83 11.40 -3.85
N CYS A 181 -15.59 10.91 -3.74
CA CYS A 181 -15.26 9.81 -2.84
C CYS A 181 -14.69 10.29 -1.51
N ASP A 182 -14.37 11.57 -1.41
CA ASP A 182 -13.63 12.20 -0.31
C ASP A 182 -12.31 11.49 0.03
N ARG A 183 -11.62 10.97 -0.99
CA ARG A 183 -10.43 10.12 -0.82
C ARG A 183 -9.43 10.26 -1.97
N CYS A 184 -8.14 10.14 -1.65
CA CYS A 184 -7.07 9.86 -2.62
C CYS A 184 -7.06 8.36 -2.96
N THR A 185 -7.69 7.99 -4.07
CA THR A 185 -8.06 6.58 -4.37
C THR A 185 -7.13 5.86 -5.34
N THR A 186 -6.19 6.56 -5.97
CA THR A 186 -5.29 6.01 -6.97
C THR A 186 -4.29 5.07 -6.29
N LYS A 187 -4.25 3.81 -6.70
CA LYS A 187 -3.35 2.81 -6.09
C LYS A 187 -2.09 2.56 -6.92
N HIS A 188 -2.20 2.74 -8.22
CA HIS A 188 -1.13 2.54 -9.19
C HIS A 188 -1.39 3.35 -10.46
N GLY A 189 -0.31 3.76 -11.13
CA GLY A 189 -0.38 4.50 -12.39
C GLY A 189 -0.99 5.90 -12.26
N PRO A 190 -1.66 6.39 -13.32
CA PRO A 190 -2.22 7.74 -13.36
C PRO A 190 -3.47 7.87 -12.50
N THR A 191 -3.81 9.12 -12.17
CA THR A 191 -5.00 9.49 -11.39
C THR A 191 -6.25 8.73 -11.83
N TYR A 192 -6.91 8.10 -10.86
CA TYR A 192 -8.20 7.46 -11.09
C TYR A 192 -9.30 8.48 -11.32
N VAL A 193 -10.25 8.11 -12.18
CA VAL A 193 -11.43 8.93 -12.48
C VAL A 193 -12.63 8.32 -11.75
N HIS A 194 -13.48 9.17 -11.17
CA HIS A 194 -14.72 8.74 -10.53
C HIS A 194 -15.71 8.20 -11.56
N CYS A 195 -16.40 7.10 -11.23
CA CYS A 195 -17.53 6.61 -11.99
C CYS A 195 -18.80 6.73 -11.15
N ASP A 196 -19.70 7.64 -11.55
CA ASP A 196 -20.95 7.92 -10.83
C ASP A 196 -21.85 6.69 -10.77
N LYS A 197 -21.99 5.95 -11.88
CA LYS A 197 -22.79 4.71 -11.91
C LYS A 197 -22.28 3.62 -10.97
N CYS A 198 -20.99 3.60 -10.64
CA CYS A 198 -20.42 2.63 -9.70
C CYS A 198 -20.15 3.22 -8.31
N ASN A 199 -20.39 4.53 -8.11
CA ASN A 199 -20.02 5.28 -6.91
C ASN A 199 -18.59 4.99 -6.42
N ARG A 200 -17.63 4.89 -7.35
CA ARG A 200 -16.24 4.61 -7.02
C ARG A 200 -15.27 5.07 -8.10
N CYS A 201 -14.06 5.40 -7.66
CA CYS A 201 -12.95 5.67 -8.56
C CYS A 201 -12.42 4.41 -9.25
N ARG A 202 -12.02 4.57 -10.51
CA ARG A 202 -11.49 3.52 -11.39
C ARG A 202 -10.28 4.03 -12.17
N PRO A 203 -9.39 3.14 -12.66
CA PRO A 203 -8.33 3.53 -13.58
C PRO A 203 -8.86 4.29 -14.81
N ALA A 204 -8.15 5.32 -15.25
CA ALA A 204 -8.53 6.17 -16.40
C ALA A 204 -8.84 5.36 -17.68
N LYS A 205 -8.13 4.25 -17.91
CA LYS A 205 -8.29 3.35 -19.07
C LYS A 205 -9.52 2.42 -19.01
N LYS A 206 -10.25 2.38 -17.89
CA LYS A 206 -11.50 1.60 -17.76
C LYS A 206 -12.71 2.51 -17.97
N PHE A 207 -13.78 1.98 -18.52
CA PHE A 207 -15.05 2.70 -18.69
C PHE A 207 -16.19 1.89 -18.07
N HIS A 208 -17.31 2.54 -17.74
CA HIS A 208 -18.51 1.84 -17.26
C HIS A 208 -19.25 1.22 -18.45
N CYS A 209 -19.49 -0.10 -18.40
CA CYS A 209 -20.36 -0.75 -19.37
C CYS A 209 -21.75 -0.97 -18.76
N ASP A 210 -22.78 -0.36 -19.35
CA ASP A 210 -24.16 -0.43 -18.85
C ASP A 210 -24.77 -1.83 -18.93
N GLN A 211 -24.23 -2.70 -19.77
CA GLN A 211 -24.64 -4.10 -19.88
C GLN A 211 -23.91 -4.99 -18.87
N CYS A 212 -22.60 -4.76 -18.64
CA CYS A 212 -21.86 -5.47 -17.57
C CYS A 212 -22.19 -4.96 -16.16
N LYS A 213 -22.77 -3.75 -16.04
CA LYS A 213 -23.04 -3.05 -14.76
C LYS A 213 -21.79 -2.78 -13.91
N HIS A 214 -20.60 -2.82 -14.51
CA HIS A 214 -19.37 -2.47 -13.83
C HIS A 214 -18.33 -1.85 -14.77
N CYS A 215 -17.34 -1.18 -14.17
CA CYS A 215 -16.20 -0.64 -14.90
C CYS A 215 -15.28 -1.75 -15.40
N VAL A 216 -14.95 -1.70 -16.69
CA VAL A 216 -14.17 -2.71 -17.42
C VAL A 216 -13.14 -2.05 -18.32
N SER A 217 -12.08 -2.79 -18.64
CA SER A 217 -11.19 -2.40 -19.74
C SER A 217 -11.84 -2.76 -21.08
N ILE A 218 -11.45 -2.06 -22.16
CA ILE A 218 -11.99 -2.28 -23.51
C ILE A 218 -11.83 -3.75 -23.92
N ASN A 219 -10.66 -4.34 -23.68
CA ASN A 219 -10.35 -5.71 -24.10
C ASN A 219 -11.10 -6.78 -23.28
N GLN A 220 -11.60 -6.44 -22.09
CA GLN A 220 -12.34 -7.34 -21.21
C GLN A 220 -13.86 -7.19 -21.33
N CYS A 221 -14.34 -6.29 -22.20
CA CYS A 221 -15.77 -6.05 -22.36
C CYS A 221 -16.29 -6.66 -23.66
N VAL A 222 -17.05 -7.74 -23.55
CA VAL A 222 -17.69 -8.43 -24.69
C VAL A 222 -18.63 -7.53 -25.50
N HIS A 223 -19.18 -6.48 -24.88
CA HIS A 223 -20.10 -5.53 -25.52
C HIS A 223 -19.40 -4.44 -26.33
N GLN A 224 -18.10 -4.23 -26.09
CA GLN A 224 -17.29 -3.22 -26.80
C GLN A 224 -16.33 -3.87 -27.80
N SER A 225 -15.86 -5.10 -27.54
CA SER A 225 -15.12 -5.88 -28.54
C SER A 225 -15.99 -6.22 -29.76
N LYS A 226 -17.31 -6.38 -29.59
CA LYS A 226 -18.27 -6.56 -30.70
C LYS A 226 -18.45 -5.30 -31.56
N ARG A 227 -18.45 -4.09 -30.96
CA ARG A 227 -18.59 -2.82 -31.71
C ARG A 227 -17.42 -2.55 -32.66
N LYS A 228 -16.19 -2.93 -32.30
CA LYS A 228 -15.02 -2.84 -33.20
C LYS A 228 -15.14 -3.74 -34.43
N LYS A 229 -15.72 -4.93 -34.31
CA LYS A 229 -15.92 -5.82 -35.46
C LYS A 229 -16.97 -5.29 -36.45
N LEU A 230 -18.00 -4.58 -35.95
CA LEU A 230 -19.03 -3.96 -36.79
C LEU A 230 -18.55 -2.65 -37.45
N SER A 231 -17.68 -1.87 -36.79
CA SER A 231 -17.16 -0.62 -37.36
C SER A 231 -16.10 -0.82 -38.45
N TYR A 232 -15.38 -1.95 -38.46
CA TYR A 232 -14.46 -2.29 -39.56
C TYR A 232 -15.19 -2.76 -40.82
N ASN A 233 -16.37 -3.37 -40.68
CA ASN A 233 -17.14 -3.87 -41.83
C ASN A 233 -17.96 -2.77 -42.54
N THR A 234 -17.92 -1.53 -42.07
CA THR A 234 -18.68 -0.40 -42.65
C THR A 234 -17.79 0.64 -43.33
N SER A 235 -16.45 0.48 -43.28
CA SER A 235 -15.48 1.40 -43.90
C SER A 235 -14.94 0.94 -45.25
N ASP A 236 -15.38 -0.21 -45.79
CA ASP A 236 -14.94 -0.75 -47.08
C ASP A 236 -16.00 -0.65 -48.20
N ASN A 237 -17.02 0.21 -48.06
CA ASN A 237 -18.04 0.43 -49.09
C ASN A 237 -18.34 1.92 -49.30
N LEU A 238 -17.33 2.70 -49.69
CA LEU A 238 -17.48 4.01 -50.33
C LEU A 238 -16.28 4.26 -51.26
#